data_AF-A0A2S6RAW1-F1
#
_entry.id   AF-A0A2S6RAW1-F1
#
_cell.length_a   1.000
_cell.length_b   1.000
_cell.length_c   1.000
_cell.angle_alpha   90.00
_cell.angle_beta   90.00
_cell.angle_gamma   90.00
#
_symmetry.space_group_name_H-M   'P 1'
#
loop_
_entity.id
_entity.type
_entity.pdbx_description
1 polymer ?
#
loop_
_entity_poly.entity_id
_entity_poly.type
_entity_poly.pdbx_seq_one_letter_code
_entity_poly.pdbx_strand_id
1 'polypeptide(L)'
;MSFINNLNNTDFIVMLIILLAMLYGYFRGFIREFLSIFSIFFSGYLSVYSYPNISLFIKRFIEMGIITDVISLSVLFFFIYSSFGILIKVIV
;
A
#
# COMPACT_ATOMS: atom_id res chain seq x y z
N MET A 1 2.85 46.79 -4.46
CA MET A 1 4.02 46.44 -3.62
C MET A 1 3.77 46.77 -2.13
N SER A 2 2.60 46.43 -1.55
CA SER A 2 2.20 46.86 -0.19
C SER A 2 1.70 45.73 0.74
N PHE A 3 1.39 44.54 0.23
CA PHE A 3 0.89 43.44 1.06
C PHE A 3 1.98 42.79 1.92
N ILE A 4 3.20 42.66 1.41
CA ILE A 4 4.31 42.01 2.13
C ILE A 4 4.83 42.89 3.27
N ASN A 5 4.82 44.21 3.12
CA ASN A 5 5.33 45.13 4.14
C ASN A 5 4.41 45.26 5.36
N ASN A 6 3.16 44.78 5.28
CA ASN A 6 2.19 44.80 6.38
C ASN A 6 2.10 43.46 7.12
N LEU A 7 2.83 42.43 6.68
CA LEU A 7 2.89 41.15 7.36
C LEU A 7 3.87 41.25 8.52
N ASN A 8 3.39 40.91 9.71
CA ASN A 8 4.21 40.90 10.91
C ASN A 8 5.00 39.59 11.00
N ASN A 9 6.05 39.54 11.81
CA ASN A 9 6.86 38.32 12.00
C ASN A 9 6.01 37.10 12.41
N THR A 10 4.93 37.34 13.15
CA THR A 10 3.98 36.30 13.57
C THR A 10 3.22 35.69 12.39
N ASP A 11 2.85 36.50 11.39
CA ASP A 11 2.12 36.01 10.21
C ASP A 11 2.99 35.06 9.39
N PHE A 12 4.30 35.36 9.28
CA PHE A 12 5.27 34.47 8.65
C PHE A 12 5.40 33.13 9.38
N ILE A 13 5.41 33.13 10.70
CA ILE A 13 5.46 31.89 11.50
C ILE A 13 4.21 31.04 11.26
N VAL A 14 3.03 31.66 11.26
CA VAL A 14 1.76 30.96 11.01
C VAL A 14 1.74 30.37 9.59
N MET A 15 2.15 31.15 8.59
CA MET A 15 2.28 30.65 7.22
C MET A 15 3.23 29.45 7.12
N LEU A 16 4.35 29.47 7.83
CA LEU A 16 5.33 28.38 7.83
C LEU A 16 4.74 27.10 8.47
N ILE A 17 4.00 27.23 9.57
CA ILE A 17 3.31 26.10 10.21
C ILE A 17 2.26 25.50 9.26
N ILE A 18 1.46 26.33 8.60
CA ILE A 18 0.46 25.88 7.63
C ILE A 18 1.13 25.13 6.48
N LEU A 19 2.23 25.66 5.95
CA LEU A 19 2.97 25.05 4.86
C LEU A 19 3.54 23.67 5.26
N LEU A 20 4.08 23.55 6.47
CA LEU A 20 4.54 22.26 7.01
C LEU A 20 3.39 21.27 7.21
N ALA A 21 2.23 21.72 7.69
CA ALA A 21 1.06 20.87 7.87
C ALA A 21 0.53 20.35 6.51
N MET A 22 0.50 21.21 5.49
CA MET A 22 0.12 20.83 4.12
C MET A 22 1.10 19.81 3.53
N LEU A 23 2.41 20.05 3.69
CA LEU A 23 3.44 19.11 3.25
C LEU A 23 3.27 17.75 3.93
N TYR A 24 3.09 17.72 5.25
CA TYR A 24 2.87 16.48 5.98
C TYR A 24 1.63 15.72 5.49
N GLY A 25 0.52 16.42 5.27
CA GLY A 25 -0.70 15.83 4.71
C GLY A 25 -0.46 15.22 3.32
N TYR A 26 0.26 15.92 2.45
CA TYR A 26 0.61 15.44 1.12
C TYR A 26 1.53 14.22 1.17
N PHE A 27 2.59 14.26 1.99
CA PHE A 27 3.51 13.14 2.17
C PHE A 27 2.79 11.90 2.68
N ARG A 28 1.86 12.05 3.63
CA ARG A 28 1.07 10.93 4.14
C ARG A 28 0.25 10.24 3.05
N GLY A 29 -0.41 11.01 2.18
CA GLY A 29 -1.12 10.48 1.00
C GLY A 29 -0.17 9.76 0.06
N PHE A 30 0.92 10.42 -0.33
CA PHE A 30 1.93 9.87 -1.23
C PHE A 30 2.52 8.55 -0.74
N ILE A 31 2.88 8.47 0.55
CA ILE A 31 3.40 7.24 1.17
C ILE A 31 2.35 6.12 1.07
N ARG A 32 1.07 6.41 1.35
CA ARG A 32 -0.01 5.43 1.25
C ARG A 32 -0.18 4.89 -0.17
N GLU A 33 -0.20 5.76 -1.18
CA GLU A 33 -0.27 5.33 -2.58
C GLU A 33 0.93 4.47 -2.97
N PHE A 34 2.14 4.91 -2.60
CA PHE A 34 3.38 4.19 -2.91
C PHE A 34 3.38 2.79 -2.31
N LEU A 35 3.06 2.66 -1.03
CA LEU A 35 2.92 1.36 -0.36
C LEU A 35 1.82 0.49 -0.98
N SER A 36 0.73 1.09 -1.44
CA SER A 36 -0.36 0.35 -2.10
C SER A 36 0.09 -0.25 -3.41
N ILE A 37 0.84 0.50 -4.23
CA ILE A 37 1.42 -0.03 -5.48
C ILE A 37 2.41 -1.16 -5.14
N PHE A 38 3.30 -0.93 -4.17
CA PHE A 38 4.26 -1.94 -3.71
C PHE A 38 3.58 -3.23 -3.24
N SER A 39 2.45 -3.13 -2.54
CA SER A 39 1.73 -4.29 -2.04
C SER A 39 1.27 -5.23 -3.16
N ILE A 40 0.88 -4.70 -4.32
CA ILE A 40 0.45 -5.49 -5.48
C ILE A 40 1.63 -6.26 -6.07
N PHE A 41 2.78 -5.61 -6.21
CA PHE A 41 4.00 -6.24 -6.72
C PHE A 41 4.48 -7.35 -5.78
N PHE A 42 4.54 -7.06 -4.47
CA PHE A 42 4.97 -8.04 -3.47
C PHE A 42 4.00 -9.19 -3.32
N SER A 43 2.67 -8.95 -3.34
CA SER A 43 1.68 -10.01 -3.27
C SER A 43 1.74 -10.93 -4.49
N GLY A 44 1.92 -10.36 -5.68
CA GLY A 44 2.16 -11.12 -6.91
C GLY A 44 3.40 -11.99 -6.80
N TYR A 45 4.55 -11.40 -6.46
CA TYR A 45 5.80 -12.13 -6.32
C TYR A 45 5.74 -13.26 -5.28
N LEU A 46 5.26 -12.97 -4.08
CA LEU A 46 5.16 -13.95 -3.00
C LEU A 46 4.15 -15.07 -3.32
N SER A 47 3.03 -14.74 -3.99
CA SER A 47 2.06 -15.74 -4.44
C SER A 47 2.67 -16.68 -5.48
N VAL A 48 3.42 -16.17 -6.46
CA VAL A 48 4.08 -16.99 -7.49
C VAL A 48 5.17 -17.87 -6.89
N TYR A 49 5.89 -17.38 -5.87
CA TYR A 49 6.87 -18.20 -5.18
C TYR A 49 6.23 -19.30 -4.32
N SER A 50 5.09 -19.01 -3.68
CA SER A 50 4.49 -19.89 -2.67
C SER A 50 3.38 -20.80 -3.19
N TYR A 51 2.80 -20.52 -4.36
CA TYR A 51 1.67 -21.32 -4.89
C TYR A 51 1.96 -22.81 -5.11
N PRO A 52 3.17 -23.27 -5.49
CA PRO A 52 3.38 -24.69 -5.75
C PRO A 52 3.14 -25.56 -4.51
N ASN A 53 3.51 -25.03 -3.34
CA ASN A 53 3.33 -25.72 -2.06
C ASN A 53 1.85 -25.85 -1.71
N ILE A 54 1.05 -24.82 -1.99
CA ILE A 54 -0.39 -24.81 -1.69
C ILE A 54 -1.18 -25.60 -2.74
N SER A 55 -0.76 -25.54 -4.00
CA SER A 55 -1.33 -26.36 -5.09
C SER A 55 -1.24 -27.85 -4.75
N LEU A 56 -0.11 -28.33 -4.21
CA LEU A 56 0.04 -29.73 -3.78
C LEU A 56 -0.98 -30.14 -2.70
N PHE A 57 -1.35 -29.23 -1.80
CA PHE A 57 -2.38 -29.47 -0.81
C PHE A 57 -3.78 -29.55 -1.44
N ILE A 58 -4.09 -28.61 -2.35
CA ILE A 58 -5.40 -28.50 -2.99
C ILE A 58 -5.63 -29.63 -4.02
N LYS A 59 -4.57 -30.18 -4.63
CA LYS A 59 -4.64 -31.32 -5.56
C LYS A 59 -5.25 -32.58 -4.93
N ARG A 60 -5.34 -32.64 -3.60
CA ARG A 60 -6.06 -33.71 -2.88
C ARG A 60 -7.58 -33.62 -3.00
N PHE A 61 -8.10 -32.46 -3.36
CA PHE A 61 -9.54 -32.16 -3.43
C PHE A 61 -10.02 -31.92 -4.87
N ILE A 62 -9.12 -31.56 -5.79
CA ILE A 62 -9.45 -31.22 -7.17
C ILE A 62 -8.47 -31.96 -8.11
N GLU A 63 -9.01 -32.82 -8.97
CA GLU A 63 -8.21 -33.63 -9.91
C GLU A 63 -7.60 -32.80 -11.05
N MET A 64 -8.24 -31.68 -11.40
CA MET A 64 -7.81 -30.84 -12.52
C MET A 64 -6.65 -29.92 -12.10
N GLY A 65 -5.44 -30.25 -12.55
CA GLY A 65 -4.20 -29.58 -12.14
C GLY A 65 -4.18 -28.07 -12.40
N ILE A 66 -4.62 -27.64 -13.60
CA ILE A 66 -4.62 -26.22 -13.99
C ILE A 66 -5.54 -25.39 -13.09
N ILE A 67 -6.73 -25.91 -12.79
CA ILE A 67 -7.70 -25.23 -11.93
C ILE A 67 -7.11 -25.08 -10.51
N THR A 68 -6.45 -26.12 -10.03
CA THR A 68 -5.81 -26.12 -8.72
C THR A 68 -4.71 -25.06 -8.61
N ASP A 69 -3.88 -24.93 -9.64
CA ASP A 69 -2.81 -23.93 -9.67
C ASP A 69 -3.39 -22.51 -9.66
N VAL A 70 -4.40 -22.23 -10.49
CA VAL A 70 -5.06 -20.91 -10.55
C VAL A 70 -5.74 -20.55 -9.23
N ILE A 71 -6.44 -21.51 -8.61
CA ILE A 71 -7.09 -21.29 -7.31
C ILE A 71 -6.03 -21.02 -6.23
N SER A 72 -4.98 -21.83 -6.18
CA SER A 72 -3.91 -21.68 -5.18
C SER A 72 -3.23 -20.30 -5.26
N LEU A 73 -2.93 -19.84 -6.48
CA LEU A 73 -2.31 -18.55 -6.73
C LEU A 73 -3.25 -17.41 -6.35
N SER A 74 -4.52 -17.49 -6.76
CA SER A 74 -5.54 -16.47 -6.45
C SER A 74 -5.73 -16.31 -4.95
N VAL A 75 -5.91 -17.43 -4.23
CA VAL A 75 -6.12 -17.43 -2.78
C VAL A 75 -4.91 -16.82 -2.07
N LEU A 76 -3.69 -17.22 -2.44
CA LEU A 76 -2.46 -16.65 -1.89
C LEU A 76 -2.33 -15.16 -2.16
N PHE A 77 -2.58 -14.75 -3.39
CA PHE A 77 -2.50 -13.36 -3.80
C PHE A 77 -3.42 -12.49 -2.94
N PHE A 78 -4.70 -12.86 -2.84
CA PHE A 78 -5.66 -12.10 -2.04
C PHE A 78 -5.31 -12.09 -0.54
N PHE A 79 -4.85 -13.22 0.00
CA PHE A 79 -4.45 -13.31 1.40
C PHE A 79 -3.28 -12.39 1.73
N ILE A 80 -2.23 -12.42 0.92
CA ILE A 80 -1.02 -11.61 1.10
C ILE A 80 -1.34 -10.13 0.85
N TYR A 81 -2.06 -9.83 -0.23
CA TYR A 81 -2.49 -8.46 -0.56
C TYR A 81 -3.33 -7.84 0.55
N SER A 82 -4.31 -8.58 1.08
CA SER A 82 -5.13 -8.12 2.20
C SER A 82 -4.30 -7.87 3.47
N SER A 83 -3.34 -8.76 3.75
CA SER A 83 -2.41 -8.59 4.88
C SER A 83 -1.59 -7.30 4.77
N PHE A 84 -1.04 -7.01 3.57
CA PHE A 84 -0.37 -5.73 3.32
C PHE A 84 -1.32 -4.54 3.47
N GLY A 85 -2.56 -4.64 2.98
CA GLY A 85 -3.55 -3.58 3.14
C GLY A 85 -3.83 -3.23 4.61
N ILE A 86 -3.90 -4.24 5.48
CA ILE A 86 -4.05 -4.05 6.93
C ILE A 86 -2.81 -3.36 7.52
N LEU A 87 -1.60 -3.80 7.15
CA LEU A 87 -0.35 -3.19 7.62
C LEU A 87 -0.23 -1.72 7.21
N ILE A 88 -0.57 -1.40 5.95
CA ILE A 88 -0.52 -0.03 5.42
C ILE A 88 -1.46 0.86 6.23
N LYS A 89 -2.67 0.39 6.52
CA LYS A 89 -3.68 1.13 7.31
C LYS A 89 -3.24 1.38 8.76
N VAL A 90 -2.40 0.52 9.32
CA VAL A 90 -1.85 0.70 10.67
C VAL A 90 -0.69 1.70 10.66
N ILE A 91 0.13 1.71 9.61
CA ILE A 91 1.32 2.57 9.51
C ILE A 91 0.96 4.00 9.11
N VAL A 92 0.03 4.17 8.16
CA VAL A 92 -0.29 5.44 7.48
C VAL A 92 -1.74 5.81 7.66
#